data_AF-A0A6G2KDC5-F1
#
_entry.id   AF-A0A6G2KDC5-F1
#
_cell.length_a   1.000
_cell.length_b   1.000
_cell.length_c   1.000
_cell.angle_alpha   90.00
_cell.angle_beta   90.00
_cell.angle_gamma   90.00
#
_symmetry.space_group_name_H-M   'P 1'
#
loop_
_entity.id
_entity.type
_entity.pdbx_description
1 polymer ?
#
loop_
_entity_poly.entity_id
_entity_poly.type
_entity_poly.pdbx_seq_one_letter_code
_entity_poly.pdbx_strand_id
1 'polypeptide(L)'
;MMIRVMVCVATAALVVMFVSLSYDDTDYTSHFDVNTTYDDEIVTVQFADKTGGTQQVSMEIQGMRETFFRTYDSHIFTDDVHFGEPPRYGWGAHPILFHITHDTLGNVTLKTEFRDAGQPQADIIFVKP
;
A
#
# COMPACT_ATOMS: atom_id res chain seq x y z
N MET A 1 -5.77 52.33 5.09
CA MET A 1 -4.70 51.36 4.77
C MET A 1 -4.70 50.16 5.72
N MET A 2 -4.76 50.36 7.05
CA MET A 2 -4.73 49.26 8.05
C MET A 2 -5.90 48.24 7.94
N ILE A 3 -7.13 48.69 7.67
CA ILE A 3 -8.30 47.80 7.55
C ILE A 3 -8.17 46.79 6.38
N ARG A 4 -7.61 47.22 5.25
CA ARG A 4 -7.40 46.35 4.08
C ARG A 4 -6.38 45.25 4.35
N VAL A 5 -5.30 45.58 5.07
CA VAL A 5 -4.26 44.62 5.45
C VAL A 5 -4.82 43.58 6.43
N MET A 6 -5.62 44.01 7.41
CA MET A 6 -6.22 43.09 8.40
C MET A 6 -7.19 42.09 7.74
N VAL A 7 -7.98 42.52 6.76
CA VAL A 7 -8.88 41.63 5.99
C VAL A 7 -8.08 40.61 5.16
N CYS A 8 -6.97 41.02 4.54
CA CYS A 8 -6.11 40.10 3.79
C CYS A 8 -5.44 39.04 4.70
N VAL A 9 -4.99 39.43 5.89
CA VAL A 9 -4.41 38.47 6.84
C VAL A 9 -5.46 37.50 7.36
N ALA A 10 -6.66 37.99 7.70
CA ALA A 10 -7.74 37.13 8.16
C ALA A 10 -8.19 36.11 7.11
N THR A 11 -8.30 36.54 5.85
CA THR A 11 -8.67 35.65 4.73
C THR A 11 -7.57 34.64 4.41
N ALA A 12 -6.29 35.05 4.41
CA ALA A 12 -5.17 34.12 4.23
C ALA A 12 -5.10 33.09 5.36
N ALA A 13 -5.31 33.49 6.62
CA ALA A 13 -5.35 32.57 7.76
C ALA A 13 -6.50 31.56 7.65
N LEU A 14 -7.68 32.00 7.19
CA LEU A 14 -8.83 31.15 6.96
C LEU A 14 -8.58 30.11 5.86
N VAL A 15 -7.94 30.52 4.76
CA VAL A 15 -7.56 29.60 3.66
C VAL A 15 -6.55 28.56 4.15
N VAL A 16 -5.52 28.98 4.89
CA VAL A 16 -4.54 28.04 5.49
C VAL A 16 -5.23 27.07 6.45
N MET A 17 -6.16 27.56 7.28
CA MET A 17 -6.94 26.72 8.18
C MET A 17 -7.82 25.71 7.42
N PHE A 18 -8.48 26.12 6.34
CA PHE A 18 -9.28 25.21 5.52
C PHE A 18 -8.45 24.12 4.84
N VAL A 19 -7.25 24.45 4.36
CA VAL A 19 -6.31 23.45 3.81
C VAL A 19 -5.81 22.49 4.90
N SER A 20 -5.56 22.97 6.12
CA SER A 20 -5.17 22.10 7.24
C SER A 20 -6.31 21.24 7.78
N LEU A 21 -7.57 21.62 7.55
CA LEU A 21 -8.77 20.89 8.00
C LEU A 21 -9.30 19.89 6.97
N SER A 22 -8.72 19.80 5.76
CA SER A 22 -9.04 18.70 4.84
C SER A 22 -8.44 17.41 5.40
N TYR A 23 -9.18 16.81 6.33
CA TYR A 23 -8.91 15.50 6.90
C TYR A 23 -9.18 14.45 5.82
N ASP A 24 -8.13 13.77 5.37
CA ASP A 24 -8.21 12.72 4.37
C ASP A 24 -8.64 11.40 5.02
N ASP A 25 -9.95 11.16 4.98
CA ASP A 25 -10.66 9.94 5.42
C ASP A 25 -10.91 8.98 4.25
N THR A 26 -9.94 8.89 3.33
CA THR A 26 -10.03 7.94 2.22
C THR A 26 -9.93 6.51 2.78
N ASP A 27 -11.03 5.75 2.70
CA ASP A 27 -11.07 4.34 3.09
C ASP A 27 -10.43 3.45 2.02
N TYR A 28 -9.10 3.37 2.07
CA TYR A 28 -8.32 2.51 1.20
C TYR A 28 -8.63 1.01 1.35
N THR A 29 -9.15 0.58 2.52
CA THR A 29 -9.36 -0.85 2.84
C THR A 29 -10.44 -1.49 1.98
N SER A 30 -11.36 -0.68 1.46
CA SER A 30 -12.44 -1.16 0.60
C SER A 30 -12.01 -1.38 -0.86
N HIS A 31 -10.90 -0.79 -1.30
CA HIS A 31 -10.50 -0.73 -2.71
C HIS A 31 -9.54 -1.85 -3.14
N PHE A 32 -8.64 -2.26 -2.25
CA PHE A 32 -7.58 -3.22 -2.57
C PHE A 32 -7.79 -4.55 -1.84
N ASP A 33 -7.74 -5.65 -2.58
CA ASP A 33 -7.61 -6.98 -2.03
C ASP A 33 -6.19 -7.49 -2.26
N VAL A 34 -5.53 -7.89 -1.19
CA VAL A 34 -4.23 -8.55 -1.23
C VAL A 34 -4.33 -9.85 -0.45
N ASN A 35 -4.00 -10.96 -1.12
CA ASN A 35 -3.93 -12.27 -0.49
C ASN A 35 -2.55 -12.85 -0.74
N THR A 36 -1.88 -13.28 0.33
CA THR A 36 -0.60 -13.95 0.22
C THR A 36 -0.61 -15.26 0.97
N THR A 37 -0.12 -16.30 0.32
CA THR A 37 -0.08 -17.66 0.87
C THR A 37 1.29 -18.25 0.62
N TYR A 38 1.86 -18.87 1.65
CA TYR A 38 3.05 -19.69 1.54
C TYR A 38 2.69 -21.17 1.59
N ASP A 39 3.15 -21.93 0.59
CA ASP A 39 3.04 -23.38 0.51
C ASP A 39 4.23 -23.97 -0.25
N ASP A 40 4.85 -25.02 0.30
CA ASP A 40 5.92 -25.79 -0.35
C ASP A 40 6.99 -24.96 -1.10
N GLU A 41 7.63 -24.00 -0.41
CA GLU A 41 8.67 -23.09 -0.95
C GLU A 41 8.18 -22.04 -1.96
N ILE A 42 6.87 -22.02 -2.23
CA ILE A 42 6.22 -21.07 -3.13
C ILE A 42 5.42 -20.07 -2.32
N VAL A 43 5.66 -18.79 -2.59
CA VAL A 43 4.78 -17.72 -2.14
C VAL A 43 3.90 -17.32 -3.31
N THR A 44 2.60 -17.54 -3.18
CA THR A 44 1.61 -17.01 -4.12
C THR A 44 1.10 -15.67 -3.61
N VAL A 45 1.29 -14.62 -4.42
CA VAL A 45 0.75 -13.29 -4.16
C VAL A 45 -0.37 -13.00 -5.14
N GLN A 46 -1.52 -12.59 -4.61
CA GLN A 46 -2.65 -12.11 -5.38
C GLN A 46 -2.92 -10.66 -5.00
N PHE A 47 -3.06 -9.82 -6.02
CA PHE A 47 -3.42 -8.42 -5.88
C PHE A 47 -4.60 -8.12 -6.79
N ALA A 48 -5.58 -7.39 -6.28
CA ALA A 48 -6.67 -6.83 -7.06
C ALA A 48 -7.07 -5.45 -6.53
N ASP A 49 -7.14 -4.49 -7.43
CA ASP A 49 -7.82 -3.21 -7.22
C ASP A 49 -9.23 -3.28 -7.81
N LYS A 50 -10.24 -3.16 -6.94
CA LYS A 50 -11.66 -3.26 -7.31
C LYS A 50 -12.15 -2.07 -8.14
N THR A 51 -11.43 -0.96 -8.13
CA THR A 51 -11.80 0.25 -8.87
C THR A 51 -11.28 0.23 -10.31
N GLY A 52 -10.19 -0.51 -10.55
CA GLY A 52 -9.48 -0.55 -11.82
C GLY A 52 -8.63 0.69 -12.13
N GLY A 53 -8.45 1.60 -11.16
CA GLY A 53 -7.69 2.85 -11.33
C GLY A 53 -6.18 2.71 -11.11
N THR A 54 -5.71 1.51 -10.77
CA THR A 54 -4.30 1.19 -10.66
C THR A 54 -3.59 1.24 -12.01
N GLN A 55 -2.59 2.13 -12.10
CA GLN A 55 -1.73 2.29 -13.26
C GLN A 55 -0.50 1.39 -13.18
N GLN A 56 0.06 1.25 -11.98
CA GLN A 56 1.26 0.46 -11.75
C GLN A 56 1.32 0.00 -10.29
N VAL A 57 1.84 -1.19 -10.06
CA VAL A 57 2.14 -1.75 -8.73
C VAL A 57 3.58 -2.21 -8.71
N SER A 58 4.36 -1.76 -7.72
CA SER A 58 5.66 -2.34 -7.40
C SER A 58 5.58 -3.10 -6.08
N MET A 59 5.91 -4.39 -6.12
CA MET A 59 5.93 -5.29 -4.97
C MET A 59 7.36 -5.50 -4.49
N GLU A 60 7.59 -5.32 -3.19
CA GLU A 60 8.84 -5.59 -2.49
C GLU A 60 8.61 -6.62 -1.39
N ILE A 61 9.44 -7.67 -1.34
CA ILE A 61 9.41 -8.67 -0.26
C ILE A 61 10.70 -8.53 0.55
N GLN A 62 10.56 -8.18 1.83
CA GLN A 62 11.68 -7.81 2.70
C GLN A 62 12.16 -8.94 3.61
N GLY A 63 13.43 -8.83 4.02
CA GLY A 63 14.06 -9.76 4.97
C GLY A 63 14.46 -11.11 4.37
N MET A 64 14.41 -11.24 3.04
CA MET A 64 15.04 -12.33 2.31
C MET A 64 16.55 -12.11 2.16
N ARG A 65 17.31 -13.19 1.87
CA ARG A 65 18.76 -13.10 1.60
C ARG A 65 19.08 -12.18 0.42
N GLU A 66 18.20 -12.16 -0.58
CA GLU A 66 18.23 -11.24 -1.72
C GLU A 66 16.92 -10.44 -1.72
N THR A 67 17.01 -9.14 -1.95
CA THR A 67 15.83 -8.27 -2.05
C THR A 67 15.02 -8.67 -3.28
N PHE A 68 13.76 -9.07 -3.08
CA PHE A 68 12.85 -9.32 -4.17
C PHE A 68 12.07 -8.05 -4.48
N PHE A 69 12.07 -7.64 -5.75
CA PHE A 69 11.32 -6.50 -6.25
C PHE A 69 10.77 -6.79 -7.64
N ARG A 70 9.50 -6.48 -7.88
CA ARG A 70 8.87 -6.62 -9.20
C ARG A 70 7.81 -5.55 -9.42
N THR A 71 7.68 -5.11 -10.67
CA THR A 71 6.68 -4.11 -11.09
C THR A 71 5.70 -4.72 -12.08
N TYR A 72 4.42 -4.35 -11.94
CA TYR A 72 3.32 -4.78 -12.79
C TYR A 72 2.54 -3.56 -13.26
N ASP A 73 2.28 -3.48 -14.57
CA ASP A 73 1.39 -2.48 -15.17
C ASP A 73 -0.03 -3.07 -15.29
N SER A 74 -0.60 -3.48 -14.15
CA SER A 74 -1.93 -4.11 -14.07
C SER A 74 -2.61 -3.79 -12.74
N HIS A 75 -3.94 -3.71 -12.76
CA HIS A 75 -4.78 -3.58 -11.57
C HIS A 75 -5.14 -4.94 -10.93
N ILE A 76 -4.78 -6.05 -11.57
CA ILE A 76 -4.98 -7.40 -11.03
C ILE A 76 -3.83 -8.31 -11.47
N PHE A 77 -3.30 -9.11 -10.55
CA PHE A 77 -2.32 -10.14 -10.87
C PHE A 77 -2.28 -11.26 -9.85
N THR A 78 -1.73 -12.39 -10.28
CA THR A 78 -1.24 -13.46 -9.41
C THR A 78 0.20 -13.73 -9.81
N ASP A 79 1.10 -13.79 -8.83
CA ASP A 79 2.50 -14.12 -9.06
C ASP A 79 2.98 -15.16 -8.06
N ASP A 80 3.68 -16.16 -8.57
CA ASP A 80 4.29 -17.22 -7.78
C ASP A 80 5.78 -16.94 -7.65
N VAL A 81 6.18 -16.58 -6.44
CA VAL A 81 7.58 -16.30 -6.10
C VAL A 81 8.17 -17.54 -5.46
N HIS A 82 9.07 -18.19 -6.20
CA HIS A 82 9.87 -19.29 -5.68
C HIS A 82 10.99 -18.72 -4.82
N PHE A 83 10.86 -18.91 -3.53
CA PHE A 83 11.98 -18.75 -2.63
C PHE A 83 12.67 -20.11 -2.50
N GLY A 84 13.98 -20.10 -2.28
CA GLY A 84 14.68 -21.35 -2.00
C GLY A 84 14.31 -21.84 -0.61
N GLU A 85 15.28 -21.83 0.30
CA GLU A 85 14.99 -22.20 1.68
C GLU A 85 14.10 -21.15 2.40
N PRO A 86 13.16 -21.60 3.25
CA PRO A 86 12.37 -20.70 4.07
C PRO A 86 13.27 -19.86 5.00
N PRO A 87 12.88 -18.61 5.31
CA PRO A 87 13.68 -17.75 6.15
C PRO A 87 13.80 -18.30 7.58
N ARG A 88 14.94 -18.04 8.21
CA ARG A 88 15.32 -18.57 9.55
C ARG A 88 14.28 -18.34 10.65
N TYR A 89 13.47 -17.29 10.54
CA TYR A 89 12.47 -16.89 11.54
C TYR A 89 11.01 -17.15 11.11
N GLY A 90 10.80 -17.88 10.02
CA GLY A 90 9.48 -18.15 9.45
C GLY A 90 8.89 -16.97 8.67
N TRP A 91 7.91 -17.26 7.81
CA TRP A 91 7.37 -16.29 6.85
C TRP A 91 6.56 -15.15 7.46
N GLY A 92 5.91 -15.38 8.61
CA GLY A 92 5.15 -14.35 9.32
C GLY A 92 6.00 -13.17 9.83
N ALA A 93 7.33 -13.24 9.76
CA ALA A 93 8.23 -12.14 10.15
C ALA A 93 8.61 -11.22 8.97
N HIS A 94 8.26 -11.57 7.74
CA HIS A 94 8.74 -10.91 6.53
C HIS A 94 7.63 -10.06 5.88
N PRO A 95 7.78 -8.73 5.88
CA PRO A 95 6.75 -7.87 5.32
C PRO A 95 6.85 -7.79 3.80
N ILE A 96 5.69 -7.62 3.19
CA ILE A 96 5.51 -7.32 1.77
C ILE A 96 5.00 -5.90 1.67
N LEU A 97 5.66 -5.08 0.87
CA LEU A 97 5.21 -3.74 0.54
C LEU A 97 4.72 -3.71 -0.89
N PHE A 98 3.59 -3.02 -1.09
CA PHE A 98 3.07 -2.68 -2.40
C PHE A 98 3.07 -1.16 -2.52
N HIS A 99 3.74 -0.66 -3.56
CA HIS A 99 3.73 0.73 -3.97
C HIS A 99 2.85 0.85 -5.20
N ILE A 100 1.68 1.46 -5.03
CA ILE A 100 0.62 1.51 -6.03
C ILE A 100 0.52 2.95 -6.52
N THR A 101 0.62 3.14 -7.83
CA THR A 101 0.25 4.39 -8.49
C THR A 101 -1.17 4.24 -9.02
N HIS A 102 -2.07 5.08 -8.51
CA HIS A 102 -3.49 5.04 -8.82
C HIS A 102 -3.95 6.39 -9.38
N ASP A 103 -4.87 6.36 -10.34
CA ASP A 103 -5.38 7.53 -11.06
C ASP A 103 -6.09 8.58 -10.17
N THR A 104 -6.79 8.13 -9.14
CA THR A 104 -7.67 8.92 -8.27
C THR A 104 -7.16 8.95 -6.83
N LEU A 105 -6.63 7.84 -6.33
CA LEU A 105 -6.08 7.74 -4.97
C LEU A 105 -4.63 8.26 -4.88
N GLY A 106 -3.98 8.53 -6.02
CA GLY A 106 -2.58 8.93 -6.06
C GLY A 106 -1.64 7.77 -5.71
N ASN A 107 -0.55 8.07 -5.01
CA ASN A 107 0.40 7.03 -4.59
C ASN A 107 -0.05 6.42 -3.26
N VAL A 108 -0.38 5.14 -3.28
CA VAL A 108 -0.76 4.36 -2.10
C VAL A 108 0.37 3.39 -1.77
N THR A 109 0.76 3.32 -0.50
CA THR A 109 1.63 2.25 -0.01
C THR A 109 0.85 1.41 0.98
N LEU A 110 0.82 0.11 0.79
CA LEU A 110 0.27 -0.84 1.75
C LEU A 110 1.31 -1.89 2.11
N LYS A 111 1.19 -2.39 3.33
CA LYS A 111 2.03 -3.42 3.92
C LYS A 111 1.16 -4.59 4.34
N THR A 112 1.62 -5.80 4.07
CA THR A 112 1.05 -7.04 4.62
C THR A 112 2.18 -8.04 4.91
N GLU A 113 1.80 -9.24 5.34
CA GLU A 113 2.72 -10.33 5.72
C GLU A 113 2.23 -11.65 5.13
N PHE A 114 3.16 -12.58 4.93
CA PHE A 114 2.81 -13.93 4.51
C PHE A 114 2.07 -14.69 5.61
N ARG A 115 1.18 -15.57 5.17
CA ARG A 115 0.50 -16.56 6.00
C ARG A 115 0.69 -17.94 5.41
N ASP A 116 0.87 -18.94 6.26
CA ASP A 116 0.92 -20.32 5.81
C ASP A 116 -0.44 -20.74 5.23
N ALA A 117 -0.44 -21.66 4.28
CA ALA A 117 -1.67 -22.23 3.72
C ALA A 117 -2.63 -22.69 4.83
N GLY A 118 -3.88 -22.22 4.75
CA GLY A 118 -4.93 -22.52 5.74
C GLY A 118 -4.97 -21.61 6.97
N GLN A 119 -4.02 -20.69 7.14
CA GLN A 119 -4.13 -19.64 8.16
C GLN A 119 -4.99 -18.45 7.66
N PRO A 120 -5.60 -17.67 8.58
CA PRO A 120 -6.25 -16.42 8.22
C PRO A 120 -5.26 -15.46 7.57
N GLN A 121 -5.75 -14.69 6.58
CA GLN A 121 -4.95 -13.66 5.91
C GLN A 121 -4.45 -12.60 6.90
N ALA A 122 -3.26 -12.07 6.63
CA ALA A 122 -2.72 -10.97 7.42
C ALA A 122 -3.50 -9.68 7.16
N ASP A 123 -3.54 -8.81 8.15
CA ASP A 123 -4.12 -7.48 7.98
C ASP A 123 -3.33 -6.69 6.93
N ILE A 124 -4.06 -5.84 6.20
CA ILE A 124 -3.47 -4.86 5.29
C ILE A 124 -3.35 -3.55 6.05
N ILE A 125 -2.13 -3.03 6.14
CA ILE A 125 -1.83 -1.75 6.79
C ILE A 125 -1.47 -0.74 5.71
N PHE A 126 -2.25 0.34 5.60
CA PHE A 126 -1.93 1.45 4.72
C PHE A 126 -0.90 2.37 5.38
N VAL A 127 0.19 2.62 4.68
CA VAL A 127 1.25 3.54 5.10
C VAL A 127 0.94 4.89 4.48
N LYS A 128 0.44 5.81 5.31
CA LYS A 128 0.33 7.22 4.91
C LYS A 128 1.73 7.82 4.77
N PRO A 129 2.03 8.59 3.71
CA PRO A 129 3.27 9.36 3.61
C PRO A 129 3.39 10.42 4.71
#